data_AF-E8N4Y9-F1
#
_entry.id   AF-E8N4Y9-F1
#
_cell.length_a   1.000
_cell.length_b   1.000
_cell.length_c   1.000
_cell.angle_alpha   90.00
_cell.angle_beta   90.00
_cell.angle_gamma   90.00
#
_symmetry.space_group_name_H-M   'P 1'
#
loop_
_entity.id
_entity.type
_entity.pdbx_description
1 polymer ?
#
loop_
_entity_poly.entity_id
_entity_poly.type
_entity_poly.pdbx_seq_one_letter_code
_entity_poly.pdbx_strand_id
1 'polypeptide(L)'
;MTLPALLFGFLVATLMGAAFHLWKNGGLGRLILYLLLAWIGFWTGHIVANALGWHFLSVGPLRFGMAVLSALLFLGVGHWLSLVKNEPE
;
A
#
# COMPACT_ATOMS: atom_id res chain seq x y z
N MET A 1 -8.48 7.57 15.06
CA MET A 1 -9.14 7.19 13.78
C MET A 1 -10.57 6.76 14.09
N THR A 2 -11.54 6.94 13.18
CA THR A 2 -12.89 6.37 13.33
C THR A 2 -12.98 5.00 12.67
N LEU A 3 -13.91 4.14 13.11
CA LEU A 3 -14.09 2.81 12.52
C LEU A 3 -14.42 2.86 11.00
N PRO A 4 -15.31 3.75 10.51
CA PRO A 4 -15.56 3.86 9.07
C PRO A 4 -14.30 4.23 8.26
N ALA A 5 -13.47 5.14 8.77
CA ALA A 5 -12.23 5.51 8.08
C ALA A 5 -11.19 4.39 8.07
N LEU A 6 -11.14 3.57 9.13
CA LEU A 6 -10.29 2.39 9.19
C LEU A 6 -10.69 1.36 8.12
N LEU A 7 -11.98 1.03 8.06
CA LEU A 7 -12.53 0.08 7.09
C LEU A 7 -12.35 0.59 5.65
N PHE A 8 -12.61 1.88 5.42
CA PHE A 8 -12.37 2.51 4.12
C PHE A 8 -10.89 2.44 3.71
N GLY A 9 -9.96 2.70 4.63
CA GLY A 9 -8.53 2.57 4.38
C GLY A 9 -8.11 1.17 3.95
N PHE A 10 -8.57 0.14 4.68
CA PHE A 10 -8.30 -1.26 4.31
C PHE A 10 -8.95 -1.67 2.99
N LEU A 11 -10.17 -1.20 2.71
CA LEU A 11 -10.83 -1.44 1.43
C LEU A 11 -9.99 -0.87 0.27
N VAL A 12 -9.58 0.39 0.36
CA VAL A 12 -8.77 1.03 -0.68
C VAL A 12 -7.41 0.36 -0.83
N ALA A 13 -6.71 0.09 0.27
CA ALA A 13 -5.40 -0.56 0.22
C ALA A 13 -5.49 -1.98 -0.39
N THR A 14 -6.56 -2.73 -0.09
CA THR A 14 -6.85 -4.04 -0.72
C THR A 14 -7.09 -3.88 -2.22
N LEU A 15 -7.92 -2.92 -2.63
CA LEU A 15 -8.17 -2.64 -4.04
C LEU A 15 -6.89 -2.26 -4.78
N MET A 16 -6.02 -1.46 -4.17
CA MET A 16 -4.72 -1.09 -4.76
C MET A 16 -3.81 -2.31 -4.92
N GLY A 17 -3.67 -3.16 -3.90
CA GLY A 17 -2.86 -4.37 -3.98
C GLY A 17 -3.39 -5.35 -5.04
N ALA A 18 -4.71 -5.54 -5.11
CA ALA A 18 -5.35 -6.38 -6.12
C ALA A 18 -5.23 -5.80 -7.54
N ALA A 19 -5.44 -4.49 -7.71
CA ALA A 19 -5.27 -3.84 -9.02
C ALA A 19 -3.81 -3.91 -9.50
N PHE A 20 -2.85 -3.74 -8.59
CA PHE A 20 -1.43 -3.89 -8.91
C PHE A 20 -1.08 -5.33 -9.27
N HIS A 21 -1.68 -6.32 -8.59
CA HIS A 21 -1.57 -7.74 -8.95
C HIS A 21 -2.09 -8.00 -10.37
N LEU A 22 -3.28 -7.50 -10.71
CA LEU A 22 -3.86 -7.64 -12.05
C LEU A 22 -2.98 -6.99 -13.12
N TRP A 23 -2.38 -5.85 -12.81
CA TRP A 23 -1.48 -5.16 -13.74
C TRP A 23 -0.17 -5.93 -13.98
N LYS A 24 0.48 -6.41 -12.91
CA LYS A 24 1.79 -7.11 -13.02
C LYS A 24 1.67 -8.59 -13.36
N ASN A 25 0.48 -9.15 -13.16
CA ASN A 25 0.17 -10.57 -13.24
C ASN A 25 1.01 -11.43 -12.26
N GLY A 26 0.57 -12.66 -12.02
CA GLY A 26 1.29 -13.62 -11.20
C GLY A 26 0.39 -14.58 -10.42
N GLY A 27 1.00 -15.58 -9.79
CA GLY A 27 0.28 -16.54 -8.95
C GLY A 27 -0.21 -15.97 -7.61
N LEU A 28 -0.88 -16.82 -6.84
CA LEU A 28 -1.46 -16.48 -5.53
C LEU A 28 -0.44 -15.87 -4.56
N GLY A 29 0.81 -16.34 -4.57
CA GLY A 29 1.86 -15.79 -3.71
C GLY A 29 2.15 -14.31 -3.98
N ARG A 30 2.13 -13.89 -5.25
CA ARG A 30 2.31 -12.47 -5.62
C ARG A 30 1.10 -11.62 -5.23
N LEU A 31 -0.12 -12.18 -5.30
CA LEU A 31 -1.32 -11.50 -4.80
C LEU A 31 -1.19 -11.21 -3.30
N ILE A 32 -0.86 -12.23 -2.49
CA ILE A 32 -0.69 -12.06 -1.04
C ILE A 32 0.40 -11.02 -0.75
N LEU A 33 1.54 -11.10 -1.43
CA LEU A 33 2.62 -10.12 -1.29
C LEU A 33 2.13 -8.69 -1.56
N TYR A 34 1.45 -8.44 -2.67
CA TYR A 34 0.99 -7.09 -3.01
C TYR A 34 -0.11 -6.58 -2.08
N LEU A 35 -1.00 -7.44 -1.58
CA LEU A 35 -1.99 -7.04 -0.56
C LEU A 35 -1.30 -6.56 0.72
N LEU A 36 -0.33 -7.33 1.22
CA LEU A 36 0.41 -6.97 2.43
C LEU A 36 1.24 -5.69 2.23
N LEU A 37 1.93 -5.56 1.10
CA LEU A 37 2.70 -4.36 0.78
C LEU A 37 1.81 -3.12 0.66
N ALA A 38 0.64 -3.24 0.02
CA ALA A 38 -0.31 -2.14 -0.09
C ALA A 38 -0.83 -1.73 1.29
N TRP A 39 -1.18 -2.68 2.16
CA TRP A 39 -1.63 -2.39 3.52
C TRP A 39 -0.55 -1.69 4.35
N ILE A 40 0.66 -2.25 4.38
CA ILE A 40 1.79 -1.69 5.12
C ILE A 40 2.10 -0.29 4.59
N GLY A 41 2.30 -0.15 3.28
CA GLY A 41 2.63 1.14 2.68
C GLY A 41 1.54 2.20 2.91
N PHE A 42 0.27 1.83 2.78
CA PHE A 42 -0.86 2.74 3.00
C PHE A 42 -0.89 3.27 4.44
N TRP A 43 -0.83 2.37 5.42
CA TRP A 43 -0.89 2.76 6.83
C TRP A 43 0.38 3.48 7.29
N THR A 44 1.56 3.09 6.79
CA THR A 44 2.81 3.83 7.03
C THR A 44 2.69 5.27 6.53
N GLY A 45 2.22 5.48 5.30
CA GLY A 45 2.03 6.83 4.74
C GLY A 45 1.04 7.66 5.55
N HIS A 46 -0.06 7.05 5.99
CA HIS A 46 -1.02 7.72 6.87
C HIS A 46 -0.40 8.14 8.21
N ILE A 47 0.31 7.23 8.88
CA ILE A 47 0.92 7.47 10.20
C ILE A 47 1.99 8.55 10.12
N VAL A 48 2.90 8.46 9.13
CA VAL A 48 3.96 9.45 8.93
C VAL A 48 3.36 10.82 8.62
N ALA A 49 2.35 10.89 7.74
CA ALA A 49 1.67 12.14 7.46
C ALA A 49 1.02 12.75 8.70
N ASN A 50 0.38 11.94 9.55
CA ASN A 50 -0.16 12.42 10.83
C ASN A 50 0.95 12.95 11.75
N ALA A 51 2.07 12.24 11.87
CA ALA A 51 3.19 12.64 12.72
C ALA A 51 3.82 13.96 12.28
N LEU A 52 3.85 14.21 10.96
CA LEU A 52 4.39 15.44 10.37
C LEU A 52 3.35 16.57 10.23
N GLY A 53 2.10 16.35 10.64
CA GLY A 53 1.02 17.34 10.48
C GLY A 53 0.63 17.58 9.01
N TRP A 54 0.89 16.63 8.12
CA TRP A 54 0.55 16.75 6.71
C TRP A 54 -0.92 16.39 6.46
N HIS A 55 -1.60 17.26 5.72
CA HIS A 55 -3.03 17.13 5.42
C HIS A 55 -3.33 16.87 3.94
N PHE A 56 -2.31 16.59 3.12
CA PHE A 56 -2.43 16.40 1.68
C PHE A 56 -3.52 15.38 1.31
N LEU A 57 -4.50 15.86 0.54
CA LEU A 57 -5.66 15.12 0.05
C LEU A 57 -6.32 14.25 1.14
N SER A 58 -6.60 14.83 2.31
CA SER A 58 -7.23 14.10 3.42
C SER A 58 -8.71 13.81 3.14
N VAL A 59 -9.18 12.64 3.56
CA VAL A 59 -10.61 12.27 3.56
C VAL A 59 -11.02 12.01 5.01
N GLY A 60 -11.72 12.97 5.61
CA GLY A 60 -11.99 12.96 7.05
C GLY A 60 -10.68 12.81 7.87
N PRO A 61 -10.58 11.85 8.81
CA PRO A 61 -9.38 11.64 9.60
C PRO A 61 -8.24 10.92 8.85
N LEU A 62 -8.48 10.45 7.62
CA LEU A 62 -7.52 9.68 6.84
C LEU A 62 -6.66 10.60 5.98
N ARG A 63 -5.33 10.50 6.13
CA ARG A 63 -4.34 11.21 5.28
C ARG A 63 -4.19 10.49 3.95
N PHE A 64 -5.27 10.53 3.17
CA PHE A 64 -5.51 9.64 2.05
C PHE A 64 -4.48 9.82 0.93
N GLY A 65 -4.15 11.05 0.54
CA GLY A 65 -3.10 11.29 -0.46
C GLY A 65 -1.77 10.66 -0.11
N MET A 66 -1.28 10.91 1.12
CA MET A 66 -0.02 10.35 1.59
C MET A 66 -0.06 8.84 1.75
N ALA A 67 -1.19 8.29 2.19
CA ALA A 67 -1.40 6.85 2.28
C ALA A 67 -1.31 6.19 0.90
N VAL A 68 -2.00 6.73 -0.11
CA VAL A 68 -1.95 6.22 -1.49
C VAL A 68 -0.54 6.31 -2.07
N LEU A 69 0.15 7.45 -1.93
CA LEU A 69 1.51 7.63 -2.45
C LEU A 69 2.49 6.60 -1.84
N SER A 70 2.41 6.42 -0.52
CA SER A 70 3.25 5.45 0.19
C SER A 70 2.90 4.01 -0.20
N ALA A 71 1.62 3.67 -0.38
CA ALA A 71 1.21 2.35 -0.87
C ALA A 71 1.78 2.04 -2.27
N LEU A 72 1.73 3.00 -3.19
CA LEU A 72 2.32 2.87 -4.52
C LEU A 72 3.85 2.68 -4.45
N LEU A 73 4.52 3.41 -3.55
CA LEU A 73 5.96 3.25 -3.32
C LEU A 73 6.29 1.83 -2.83
N PHE A 74 5.59 1.34 -1.81
CA PHE A 74 5.80 -0.01 -1.27
C PHE A 74 5.53 -1.11 -2.30
N LEU A 75 4.45 -0.97 -3.07
CA LEU A 75 4.12 -1.89 -4.16
C LEU A 75 5.22 -1.88 -5.23
N GLY A 76 5.67 -0.70 -5.66
CA GLY A 76 6.71 -0.56 -6.68
C GLY A 76 8.05 -1.15 -6.23
N VAL A 77 8.51 -0.78 -5.03
CA VAL A 77 9.77 -1.27 -4.46
C VAL A 77 9.70 -2.77 -4.18
N GLY A 78 8.63 -3.25 -3.53
CA GLY A 78 8.48 -4.67 -3.24
C GLY A 78 8.33 -5.53 -4.50
N HIS A 79 7.66 -5.01 -5.53
CA HIS A 79 7.64 -5.66 -6.85
C HIS A 79 9.03 -5.75 -7.44
N TRP A 80 9.78 -4.64 -7.48
CA TRP A 80 11.13 -4.61 -8.02
C TRP A 80 12.05 -5.60 -7.30
N LEU A 81 12.03 -5.64 -5.96
CA LEU A 81 12.78 -6.60 -5.16
C LEU A 81 12.36 -8.05 -5.45
N SER A 82 11.07 -8.32 -5.70
CA SER A 82 10.57 -9.66 -6.04
C SER A 82 11.05 -10.20 -7.40
N LEU A 83 11.73 -9.36 -8.20
CA LEU A 83 12.30 -9.75 -9.50
C LEU A 83 13.79 -10.10 -9.40
N VAL A 84 14.44 -9.77 -8.28
CA VAL A 84 15.85 -10.10 -8.06
C VAL A 84 15.99 -11.62 -7.95
N LYS A 85 16.79 -12.21 -8.84
CA LYS A 85 17.14 -13.64 -8.80
C LYS A 85 18.37 -13.79 -7.91
N ASN A 86 18.33 -14.71 -6.96
CA ASN A 86 19.54 -15.15 -6.27
C ASN A 86 20.21 -16.18 -7.20
N GLU A 87 21.42 -15.89 -7.67
CA GLU A 87 22.23 -16.91 -8.35
C GLU A 87 22.59 -17.99 -7.31
N PRO A 88 22.34 -19.29 -7.60
CA PRO A 88 22.82 -20.34 -6.74
C PRO A 88 24.34 -20.40 -6.81
N GLU A 89 25.01 -20.31 -5.65
CA GLU A 89 26.45 -20.58 -5.50
C GLU A 89 26.84 -22.01 -5.89
#